data_AF-A0A4Z1L2X8-F1
#
_entry.id   AF-A0A4Z1L2X8-F1
#
_cell.length_a   1.000
_cell.length_b   1.000
_cell.length_c   1.000
_cell.angle_alpha   90.00
_cell.angle_beta   90.00
_cell.angle_gamma   90.00
#
_symmetry.space_group_name_H-M   'P 1'
#
loop_
_entity.id
_entity.type
_entity.pdbx_description
1 polymer ?
#
loop_
_entity_poly.entity_id
_entity_poly.type
_entity_poly.pdbx_seq_one_letter_code
_entity_poly.pdbx_strand_id
1 'polypeptide(L)'
;MATALSTVLVVDDMEKISDPINRVVPSKEYKWWPKNIDHKITPESEANRTRQCRRLLEKYSKISPEDVRQHIYDNREKAWAIRPYPCTGLGRFLDNLLAQSPAYKDIVVRLKSGDSSIDIGCFLGQELRQVVWDLNGAPTDQLQVVDIVNHWDLGYDFFRDKDTFEVDFFGR
;
A
#
# COMPACT_ATOMS: atom_id res chain seq x y z
N MET A 1 -16.01 41.63 22.76
CA MET A 1 -16.82 40.66 22.00
C MET A 1 -15.98 39.42 21.78
N ALA A 2 -16.30 38.32 22.45
CA ALA A 2 -15.59 37.05 22.31
C ALA A 2 -16.36 36.17 21.31
N THR A 3 -15.73 35.82 20.21
CA THR A 3 -16.24 34.90 19.19
C THR A 3 -16.19 33.49 19.76
N ALA A 4 -17.36 32.87 19.97
CA ALA A 4 -17.44 31.46 20.34
C ALA A 4 -17.07 30.60 19.12
N LEU A 5 -16.06 29.75 19.28
CA LEU A 5 -15.73 28.70 18.33
C LEU A 5 -16.89 27.70 18.29
N SER A 6 -17.47 27.52 17.10
CA SER A 6 -18.50 26.52 16.84
C SER A 6 -17.96 25.13 17.18
N THR A 7 -18.54 24.49 18.18
CA THR A 7 -18.31 23.08 18.48
C THR A 7 -18.76 22.26 17.28
N VAL A 8 -17.83 21.49 16.69
CA VAL A 8 -18.18 20.52 15.64
C VAL A 8 -19.09 19.48 16.26
N LEU A 9 -20.32 19.36 15.73
CA LEU A 9 -21.24 18.29 16.07
C LEU A 9 -20.62 16.97 15.62
N VAL A 10 -20.17 16.15 16.58
CA VAL A 10 -19.86 14.75 16.32
C VAL A 10 -21.19 14.04 16.16
N VAL A 11 -21.54 13.75 14.91
CA VAL A 11 -22.73 12.97 14.57
C VAL A 11 -22.38 11.51 14.82
N ASP A 12 -22.75 10.99 16.00
CA ASP A 12 -22.42 9.63 16.46
C ASP A 12 -23.10 8.49 15.67
N ASP A 13 -24.00 8.82 14.74
CA ASP A 13 -24.79 7.84 13.95
C ASP A 13 -24.32 7.67 12.49
N MET A 14 -23.24 8.32 12.06
CA MET A 14 -22.67 8.04 10.76
C MET A 14 -21.87 6.73 10.82
N GLU A 15 -22.18 5.80 9.92
CA GLU A 15 -21.38 4.59 9.74
C GLU A 15 -19.90 5.00 9.71
N LYS A 16 -19.06 4.36 10.54
CA LYS A 16 -17.65 4.74 10.68
C LYS A 16 -16.91 4.36 9.39
N ILE A 17 -17.02 5.23 8.40
CA ILE A 17 -16.47 5.07 7.05
C ILE A 17 -15.06 5.68 7.03
N SER A 18 -14.18 5.11 6.22
CA SER A 18 -12.88 5.69 5.92
C SER A 18 -13.10 6.90 5.01
N ASP A 19 -13.33 8.05 5.62
CA ASP A 19 -13.39 9.30 4.89
C ASP A 19 -11.97 9.62 4.37
N PRO A 20 -11.78 9.89 3.06
CA PRO A 20 -10.46 10.26 2.51
C PRO A 20 -10.02 11.68 2.89
N ILE A 21 -10.94 12.55 3.32
CA ILE A 21 -10.69 13.93 3.71
C ILE A 21 -10.56 14.04 5.24
N ASN A 22 -11.48 13.43 5.98
CA ASN A 22 -11.53 13.56 7.43
C ASN A 22 -10.66 12.50 8.13
N ARG A 23 -9.96 12.92 9.19
CA ARG A 23 -9.22 12.00 10.05
C ARG A 23 -10.21 11.23 10.92
N VAL A 24 -10.18 9.91 10.81
CA VAL A 24 -10.96 8.98 11.63
C VAL A 24 -10.05 8.25 12.60
N VAL A 25 -10.53 8.03 13.82
CA VAL A 25 -9.81 7.25 14.85
C VAL A 25 -9.84 5.77 14.46
N PRO A 26 -8.69 5.10 14.27
CA PRO A 26 -8.66 3.69 13.92
C PRO A 26 -9.41 2.84 14.96
N SER A 27 -10.32 1.98 14.50
CA SER A 27 -10.98 0.98 15.35
C SER A 27 -11.11 -0.36 14.62
N LYS A 28 -10.82 -1.45 15.33
CA LYS A 28 -10.96 -2.82 14.84
C LYS A 28 -12.42 -3.31 14.84
N GLU A 29 -13.35 -2.48 15.30
CA GLU A 29 -14.80 -2.72 15.22
C GLU A 29 -15.36 -2.39 13.84
N TYR A 30 -14.58 -1.70 12.98
CA TYR A 30 -15.01 -1.40 11.63
C TYR A 30 -15.23 -2.69 10.85
N LYS A 31 -16.30 -2.73 10.04
CA LYS A 31 -16.66 -3.88 9.20
C LYS A 31 -15.54 -4.35 8.27
N TRP A 32 -14.57 -3.47 8.00
CA TRP A 32 -13.42 -3.76 7.14
C TRP A 32 -12.20 -4.32 7.87
N TRP A 33 -12.28 -4.58 9.18
CA TRP A 33 -11.21 -5.23 9.93
C TRP A 33 -11.53 -6.71 10.23
N PRO A 34 -11.40 -7.62 9.24
CA PRO A 34 -11.41 -9.04 9.53
C PRO A 34 -10.20 -9.40 10.42
N LYS A 35 -10.42 -10.16 11.49
CA LYS A 35 -9.33 -10.59 12.38
C LYS A 35 -8.31 -11.48 11.66
N ASN A 36 -8.76 -12.24 10.66
CA ASN A 36 -7.94 -13.17 9.90
C ASN A 36 -8.03 -12.86 8.40
N ILE A 37 -6.88 -12.70 7.75
CA ILE A 37 -6.73 -12.55 6.30
C ILE A 37 -5.83 -13.65 5.70
N ASP A 38 -5.66 -14.79 6.40
CA ASP A 38 -4.77 -15.89 6.03
C ASP A 38 -5.07 -16.41 4.63
N HIS A 39 -6.35 -16.45 4.23
CA HIS A 39 -6.81 -16.81 2.89
C HIS A 39 -6.29 -15.91 1.74
N LYS A 40 -5.50 -14.88 2.03
CA LYS A 40 -4.81 -14.04 1.05
C LYS A 40 -3.29 -14.19 1.04
N ILE A 41 -2.72 -14.78 2.09
CA ILE A 41 -1.29 -14.70 2.39
C ILE A 41 -0.61 -16.07 2.51
N THR A 42 -1.35 -17.15 2.73
CA THR A 42 -0.71 -18.49 2.73
C THR A 42 -0.37 -18.91 1.29
N PRO A 43 0.67 -19.74 1.07
CA PRO A 43 1.06 -20.19 -0.27
C PRO A 43 -0.07 -20.90 -1.01
N GLU A 44 -0.86 -21.69 -0.28
CA GLU A 44 -2.02 -22.43 -0.80
C GLU A 44 -3.18 -21.48 -1.13
N SER A 45 -3.20 -20.34 -0.45
CA SER A 45 -4.13 -19.24 -0.66
C SER A 45 -3.55 -18.14 -1.54
N GLU A 46 -2.48 -18.39 -2.29
CA GLU A 46 -2.01 -17.50 -3.36
C GLU A 46 -3.08 -17.41 -4.44
N ALA A 47 -4.19 -16.74 -4.10
CA ALA A 47 -5.06 -16.10 -5.04
C ALA A 47 -4.12 -15.37 -5.98
N ASN A 48 -4.31 -15.58 -7.27
CA ASN A 48 -3.44 -15.07 -8.34
C ASN A 48 -3.02 -13.60 -8.13
N ARG A 49 -3.85 -12.83 -7.41
CA ARG A 49 -3.63 -11.43 -7.09
C ARG A 49 -2.54 -11.10 -6.06
N THR A 50 -2.30 -11.96 -5.07
CA THR A 50 -1.32 -11.69 -3.98
C THR A 50 0.04 -12.35 -4.20
N ARG A 51 0.11 -13.28 -5.16
CA ARG A 51 1.33 -14.00 -5.52
C ARG A 51 2.53 -13.09 -5.80
N GLN A 52 2.32 -11.98 -6.52
CA GLN A 52 3.41 -11.05 -6.83
C GLN A 52 3.90 -10.28 -5.60
N CYS A 53 2.99 -9.90 -4.70
CA CYS A 53 3.36 -9.30 -3.41
C CYS A 53 4.24 -10.26 -2.60
N ARG A 54 3.81 -11.51 -2.44
CA ARG A 54 4.60 -12.53 -1.73
C ARG A 54 5.98 -12.70 -2.36
N ARG A 55 6.02 -12.81 -3.69
CA ARG A 55 7.28 -12.95 -4.45
C ARG A 55 8.23 -11.76 -4.20
N LEU A 56 7.72 -10.53 -4.16
CA LEU A 56 8.49 -9.35 -3.78
C LEU A 56 9.00 -9.45 -2.34
N LEU A 57 8.16 -9.81 -1.38
CA LEU A 57 8.59 -9.94 0.03
C LEU A 57 9.72 -10.97 0.18
N GLU A 58 9.59 -12.13 -0.46
CA GLU A 58 10.59 -13.19 -0.33
C GLU A 58 11.87 -12.90 -1.11
N LYS A 59 11.76 -12.47 -2.36
CA LYS A 59 12.91 -12.42 -3.28
C LYS A 59 13.55 -11.04 -3.35
N TYR A 60 12.75 -9.98 -3.32
CA TYR A 60 13.25 -8.61 -3.31
C TYR A 60 13.64 -8.22 -1.89
N SER A 61 12.70 -8.34 -0.94
CA SER A 61 12.87 -7.88 0.45
C SER A 61 13.63 -8.87 1.35
N LYS A 62 13.97 -10.07 0.83
CA LYS A 62 14.71 -11.13 1.53
C LYS A 62 14.05 -11.58 2.84
N ILE A 63 12.72 -11.58 2.90
CA ILE A 63 11.97 -12.12 4.04
C ILE A 63 11.85 -13.63 3.84
N SER A 64 12.12 -14.41 4.89
CA SER A 64 11.98 -15.87 4.80
C SER A 64 10.50 -16.25 4.65
N PRO A 65 10.15 -17.32 3.89
CA PRO A 65 8.75 -17.70 3.67
C PRO A 65 7.94 -17.90 4.96
N GLU A 66 8.58 -18.37 6.03
CA GLU A 66 8.00 -18.56 7.36
C GLU A 66 7.65 -17.23 8.07
N ASP A 67 8.40 -16.16 7.80
CA ASP A 67 8.22 -14.85 8.44
C ASP A 67 7.23 -13.96 7.67
N VAL A 68 6.98 -14.22 6.38
CA VAL A 68 6.10 -13.41 5.52
C VAL A 68 4.73 -13.18 6.16
N ARG A 69 4.14 -14.22 6.76
CA ARG A 69 2.82 -14.10 7.38
C ARG A 69 2.82 -13.04 8.49
N GLN A 70 3.74 -13.18 9.45
CA GLN A 70 3.81 -12.27 10.59
C GLN A 70 4.15 -10.85 10.14
N HIS A 71 5.09 -10.71 9.20
CA HIS A 71 5.48 -9.44 8.60
C HIS A 71 4.29 -8.69 7.98
N ILE A 72 3.40 -9.41 7.28
CA ILE A 72 2.18 -8.81 6.71
C ILE A 72 1.22 -8.32 7.80
N TYR A 73 0.99 -9.10 8.87
CA TYR A 73 0.11 -8.68 9.97
C TYR A 73 0.66 -7.46 10.71
N ASP A 74 1.96 -7.44 11.00
CA ASP A 74 2.59 -6.32 11.72
C ASP A 74 2.49 -5.02 10.92
N ASN A 75 2.75 -5.07 9.61
CA ASN A 75 2.62 -3.90 8.75
C ASN A 75 1.16 -3.50 8.49
N ARG A 76 0.23 -4.46 8.44
CA ARG A 76 -1.21 -4.17 8.37
C ARG A 76 -1.70 -3.41 9.60
N GLU A 77 -1.25 -3.78 10.79
CA GLU A 77 -1.53 -3.08 12.04
C GLU A 77 -0.98 -1.65 12.03
N LYS A 78 0.30 -1.47 11.64
CA LYS A 78 0.92 -0.15 11.50
C LYS A 78 0.18 0.72 10.48
N ALA A 79 -0.16 0.18 9.31
CA ALA A 79 -0.87 0.92 8.26
C ALA A 79 -2.28 1.34 8.71
N TRP A 80 -2.97 0.47 9.46
CA TRP A 80 -4.30 0.76 10.00
C TRP A 80 -4.27 1.87 11.05
N ALA A 81 -3.21 1.92 11.85
CA ALA A 81 -2.98 2.99 12.82
C ALA A 81 -2.73 4.36 12.15
N ILE A 82 -2.12 4.38 10.96
CA ILE A 82 -1.98 5.60 10.15
C ILE A 82 -3.36 6.04 9.65
N ARG A 83 -4.08 5.15 8.96
CA ARG A 83 -5.45 5.38 8.52
C ARG A 83 -6.22 4.07 8.33
N PRO A 84 -7.46 3.95 8.84
CA PRO A 84 -8.24 2.72 8.78
C PRO A 84 -8.92 2.53 7.41
N TYR A 85 -8.14 2.41 6.35
CA TYR A 85 -8.67 2.18 5.00
C TYR A 85 -9.16 0.74 4.81
N PRO A 86 -10.28 0.53 4.07
CA PRO A 86 -10.75 -0.79 3.70
C PRO A 86 -9.67 -1.61 2.99
N CYS A 87 -8.79 -0.97 2.21
CA CYS A 87 -7.73 -1.67 1.50
C CYS A 87 -6.70 -2.31 2.46
N THR A 88 -6.40 -1.67 3.59
CA THR A 88 -5.55 -2.20 4.65
C THR A 88 -6.26 -3.31 5.42
N GLY A 89 -7.48 -3.03 5.89
CA GLY A 89 -8.25 -3.96 6.69
C GLY A 89 -8.57 -5.24 5.94
N LEU A 90 -9.04 -5.16 4.70
CA LEU A 90 -9.38 -6.35 3.89
C LEU A 90 -8.15 -7.02 3.26
N GLY A 91 -6.92 -6.57 3.56
CA GLY A 91 -5.69 -7.09 2.94
C GLY A 91 -5.67 -6.92 1.43
N ARG A 92 -6.30 -5.87 0.88
CA ARG A 92 -6.30 -5.56 -0.56
C ARG A 92 -5.01 -4.91 -1.02
N PHE A 93 -4.26 -4.27 -0.13
CA PHE A 93 -2.93 -3.73 -0.45
C PHE A 93 -1.93 -4.80 -0.93
N LEU A 94 -2.23 -6.07 -0.67
CA LEU A 94 -1.46 -7.22 -1.15
C LEU A 94 -1.82 -7.61 -2.59
N ASP A 95 -2.96 -7.16 -3.10
CA ASP A 95 -3.39 -7.42 -4.48
C ASP A 95 -2.51 -6.55 -5.40
N ASN A 96 -1.54 -7.13 -6.12
CA ASN A 96 -0.70 -6.37 -7.06
C ASN A 96 -1.43 -6.19 -8.39
N LEU A 97 -2.30 -5.19 -8.47
CA LEU A 97 -3.20 -5.01 -9.61
C LEU A 97 -2.44 -4.60 -10.87
N LEU A 98 -1.35 -3.84 -10.75
CA LEU A 98 -0.55 -3.40 -11.89
C LEU A 98 0.07 -4.58 -12.63
N ALA A 99 0.72 -5.51 -11.91
CA ALA A 99 1.36 -6.67 -12.50
C ALA A 99 0.37 -7.65 -13.16
N GLN A 100 -0.91 -7.55 -12.82
CA GLN A 100 -1.99 -8.33 -13.41
C GLN A 100 -2.68 -7.63 -14.57
N SER A 101 -2.40 -6.35 -14.79
CA SER A 101 -2.98 -5.58 -15.88
C SER A 101 -2.51 -6.14 -17.22
N PRO A 102 -3.40 -6.30 -18.22
CA PRO A 102 -3.00 -6.61 -19.58
C PRO A 102 -2.01 -5.58 -20.15
N ALA A 103 -2.07 -4.32 -19.67
CA ALA A 103 -1.18 -3.25 -20.08
C ALA A 103 0.21 -3.30 -19.42
N TYR A 104 0.47 -4.21 -18.47
CA TYR A 104 1.73 -4.22 -17.71
C TYR A 104 2.97 -4.34 -18.61
N LYS A 105 2.90 -5.21 -19.62
CA LYS A 105 3.99 -5.38 -20.60
C LYS A 105 4.28 -4.10 -21.37
N ASP A 106 3.23 -3.38 -21.78
CA ASP A 106 3.37 -2.14 -22.52
C ASP A 106 3.94 -1.03 -21.63
N ILE A 107 3.52 -0.95 -20.37
CA ILE A 107 4.07 -0.02 -19.37
C ILE A 107 5.57 -0.26 -19.19
N VAL A 108 5.98 -1.52 -19.00
CA VAL A 108 7.39 -1.91 -18.88
C VAL A 108 8.21 -1.53 -20.13
N VAL A 109 7.68 -1.75 -21.33
CA VAL A 109 8.35 -1.38 -22.59
C VAL A 109 8.49 0.14 -22.74
N ARG A 110 7.46 0.89 -22.37
CA ARG A 110 7.46 2.36 -22.44
C ARG A 110 8.46 2.98 -21.47
N LEU A 111 8.50 2.51 -20.23
CA LEU A 111 9.49 2.94 -19.23
C LEU A 111 10.92 2.65 -19.71
N LYS A 112 11.19 1.46 -20.26
CA LYS A 112 12.50 1.16 -20.88
C LYS A 112 12.87 2.09 -22.05
N SER A 113 11.87 2.64 -22.72
CA SER A 113 12.05 3.53 -23.89
C SER A 113 12.21 4.99 -23.50
N GLY A 114 12.13 5.36 -22.22
CA GLY A 114 12.32 6.73 -21.76
C GLY A 114 11.05 7.42 -21.26
N ASP A 115 9.88 6.79 -21.35
CA ASP A 115 8.63 7.39 -20.85
C ASP A 115 8.62 7.49 -19.32
N SER A 116 7.79 8.38 -18.79
CA SER A 116 7.53 8.51 -17.36
C SER A 116 6.18 7.91 -16.94
N SER A 117 6.05 7.52 -15.68
CA SER A 117 4.80 7.05 -15.09
C SER A 117 4.54 7.67 -13.72
N ILE A 118 3.25 7.83 -13.39
CA ILE A 118 2.81 8.29 -12.08
C ILE A 118 1.87 7.26 -11.45
N ASP A 119 2.09 6.94 -10.19
CA ASP A 119 1.20 6.11 -9.37
C ASP A 119 0.40 7.00 -8.41
N ILE A 120 -0.92 6.96 -8.52
CA ILE A 120 -1.86 7.80 -7.75
C ILE A 120 -2.61 6.93 -6.76
N GLY A 121 -2.47 7.24 -5.47
CA GLY A 121 -2.93 6.37 -4.40
C GLY A 121 -1.94 5.23 -4.16
N CYS A 122 -0.65 5.55 -4.15
CA CYS A 122 0.44 4.57 -4.15
C CYS A 122 0.55 3.76 -2.85
N PHE A 123 -0.05 4.24 -1.74
CA PHE A 123 -0.03 3.56 -0.44
C PHE A 123 1.39 3.14 0.00
N LEU A 124 1.71 1.84 0.02
CA LEU A 124 3.05 1.32 0.37
C LEU A 124 4.02 1.25 -0.82
N GLY A 125 3.58 1.57 -2.04
CA GLY A 125 4.41 1.57 -3.25
C GLY A 125 4.77 0.20 -3.80
N GLN A 126 3.87 -0.77 -3.66
CA GLN A 126 4.11 -2.15 -4.11
C GLN A 126 4.27 -2.25 -5.64
N GLU A 127 3.40 -1.57 -6.37
CA GLU A 127 3.31 -1.61 -7.82
C GLU A 127 4.61 -1.12 -8.47
N LEU A 128 5.19 -0.03 -7.97
CA LEU A 128 6.45 0.49 -8.47
C LEU A 128 7.65 -0.38 -8.10
N ARG A 129 7.68 -0.98 -6.92
CA ARG A 129 8.75 -1.94 -6.57
C ARG A 129 8.72 -3.16 -7.46
N GLN A 130 7.52 -3.59 -7.89
CA GLN A 130 7.38 -4.64 -8.89
C GLN A 130 7.99 -4.23 -10.24
N VAL A 131 7.69 -3.01 -10.70
CA VAL A 131 8.23 -2.44 -11.94
C VAL A 131 9.75 -2.32 -11.88
N VAL A 132 10.28 -1.67 -10.83
CA VAL A 132 11.74 -1.50 -10.62
C VAL A 132 12.44 -2.85 -10.57
N TRP A 133 11.84 -3.84 -9.89
CA TRP A 133 12.41 -5.16 -9.80
C TRP A 133 12.42 -5.91 -11.14
N ASP A 134 11.31 -5.91 -11.88
CA ASP A 134 11.24 -6.58 -13.20
C ASP A 134 12.08 -5.87 -14.27
N LEU A 135 12.32 -4.56 -14.12
CA LEU A 135 13.24 -3.77 -14.94
C LEU A 135 14.70 -3.94 -14.54
N ASN A 136 14.99 -4.64 -13.44
CA ASN A 136 16.33 -4.78 -12.86
C ASN A 136 16.99 -3.42 -12.55
N GLY A 137 16.18 -2.48 -12.04
CA GLY A 137 16.55 -1.10 -11.77
C GLY A 137 15.98 -0.12 -12.80
N ALA A 138 14.65 0.07 -12.82
CA ALA A 138 14.05 1.12 -13.64
C ALA A 138 14.67 2.49 -13.29
N PRO A 139 14.81 3.42 -14.25
CA PRO A 139 15.20 4.79 -13.96
C PRO A 139 14.16 5.39 -13.02
N THR A 140 14.50 5.56 -11.74
CA THR A 140 13.54 6.02 -10.74
C THR A 140 13.17 7.50 -10.92
N ASP A 141 13.98 8.25 -11.67
CA ASP A 141 13.71 9.60 -12.16
C ASP A 141 12.50 9.69 -13.11
N GLN A 142 12.08 8.56 -13.70
CA GLN A 142 10.88 8.45 -14.53
C GLN A 142 9.62 8.08 -13.73
N LEU A 143 9.76 7.82 -12.43
CA LEU A 143 8.68 7.36 -11.58
C LEU A 143 8.29 8.49 -10.63
N GLN A 144 6.98 8.72 -10.53
CA GLN A 144 6.40 9.65 -9.57
C GLN A 144 5.36 8.93 -8.75
N VAL A 145 5.31 9.21 -7.44
CA VAL A 145 4.26 8.67 -6.58
C VAL A 145 3.54 9.77 -5.83
N VAL A 146 2.23 9.62 -5.73
CA VAL A 146 1.40 10.56 -4.99
C VAL A 146 0.37 9.81 -4.16
N ASP A 147 0.22 10.23 -2.91
CA ASP A 147 -0.89 9.82 -2.07
C ASP A 147 -1.34 10.99 -1.19
N ILE A 148 -2.62 10.98 -0.82
CA ILE A 148 -3.19 11.98 0.07
C ILE A 148 -2.84 11.73 1.54
N VAL A 149 -2.32 10.53 1.86
CA VAL A 149 -1.82 10.16 3.18
C VAL A 149 -0.48 9.48 3.05
N ASN A 150 0.49 9.90 3.84
CA ASN A 150 1.78 9.22 3.90
C ASN A 150 1.70 7.84 4.58
N HIS A 151 1.51 6.79 3.76
CA HIS A 151 1.87 5.40 4.09
C HIS A 151 3.22 4.99 3.50
N TRP A 152 3.83 5.87 2.71
CA TRP A 152 5.04 5.60 1.94
C TRP A 152 6.22 5.19 2.83
N ASP A 153 6.39 5.87 3.98
CA ASP A 153 7.45 5.56 4.93
C ASP A 153 7.36 4.12 5.46
N LEU A 154 6.14 3.62 5.67
CA LEU A 154 5.89 2.24 6.06
C LEU A 154 6.19 1.26 4.91
N GLY A 155 6.12 1.71 3.66
CA GLY A 155 6.55 0.94 2.49
C GLY A 155 8.02 0.52 2.59
N TYR A 156 8.90 1.39 3.08
CA TYR A 156 10.31 1.05 3.29
C TYR A 156 10.52 -0.04 4.34
N ASP A 157 9.73 -0.05 5.42
CA ASP A 157 9.73 -1.14 6.40
C ASP A 157 9.19 -2.44 5.78
N PHE A 158 8.12 -2.33 4.98
CA PHE A 158 7.45 -3.49 4.38
C PHE A 158 8.33 -4.18 3.33
N PHE A 159 9.10 -3.43 2.56
CA PHE A 159 9.95 -3.96 1.48
C PHE A 159 11.46 -3.97 1.78
N ARG A 160 11.88 -3.46 2.95
CA ARG A 160 13.28 -3.44 3.42
C ARG A 160 14.26 -2.79 2.44
N ASP A 161 13.88 -1.67 1.87
CA ASP A 161 14.58 -1.08 0.72
C ASP A 161 14.85 0.43 0.83
N LYS A 162 14.85 0.96 2.06
CA LYS A 162 15.09 2.39 2.34
C LYS A 162 16.34 2.96 1.66
N ASP A 163 17.39 2.15 1.54
CA ASP A 163 18.69 2.56 0.99
C ASP A 163 18.86 2.20 -0.50
N THR A 164 17.85 1.58 -1.12
CA THR A 164 17.95 1.06 -2.50
C THR A 164 16.81 1.48 -3.42
N PHE A 165 15.73 2.04 -2.87
CA PHE A 165 14.55 2.45 -3.62
C PHE A 165 14.30 3.95 -3.45
N GLU A 166 14.79 4.72 -4.42
CA GLU A 166 14.74 6.18 -4.39
C GLU A 166 13.73 6.69 -5.41
N VAL A 167 12.52 7.04 -4.97
CA VAL A 167 11.47 7.64 -5.81
C VAL A 167 10.87 8.82 -5.04
N ASP A 168 10.64 9.94 -5.72
CA ASP A 168 10.04 11.13 -5.12
C ASP A 168 8.57 10.89 -4.75
N PHE A 169 8.26 11.04 -3.46
CA PHE A 169 6.90 10.96 -2.93
C PHE A 169 6.27 12.33 -2.70
N PHE A 170 5.08 12.51 -3.28
CA PHE A 170 4.25 13.70 -3.11
C PHE A 170 3.03 13.35 -2.25
N GLY A 171 2.98 13.83 -1.01
CA GLY A 171 1.85 13.59 -0.13
C GLY A 171 1.92 14.38 1.16
N ARG A 172 0.87 14.29 1.99
CA ARG A 172 0.79 14.94 3.32
C ARG A 172 0.54 13.93 4.44
#